data_AF-A0A5D4T235-F1
#
_entry.id   AF-A0A5D4T235-F1
#
_cell.length_a   1.000
_cell.length_b   1.000
_cell.length_c   1.000
_cell.angle_alpha   90.00
_cell.angle_beta   90.00
_cell.angle_gamma   90.00
#
_symmetry.space_group_name_H-M   'P 1'
#
loop_
_entity.id
_entity.type
_entity.pdbx_description
1 polymer ?
#
loop_
_entity_poly.entity_id
_entity_poly.type
_entity_poly.pdbx_seq_one_letter_code
_entity_poly.pdbx_strand_id
1 'polypeptide(L)'
;MIETIKLTQDDIQNIKADIDEATKLIKHYAIQYKGQEHYDHLGASCVMSATNTVDTVIGSAQYLDGAFLMPDEIHVERLVDWFIKNKEFECDRAILTFYFANYIKRKINALYRSINKDEFATTLTIMGNKEASKEFKKQCRERKKQGVKIIRQ
;
A
#
# COMPACT_ATOMS: atom_id res chain seq x y z
N MET A 1 -12.20 -19.13 -18.03
CA MET A 1 -11.05 -18.89 -17.13
C MET A 1 -10.96 -17.38 -16.98
N ILE A 2 -11.21 -16.84 -15.79
CA ILE A 2 -11.02 -15.40 -15.54
C ILE A 2 -9.51 -15.18 -15.54
N GLU A 3 -9.01 -14.45 -16.52
CA GLU A 3 -7.62 -14.03 -16.55
C GLU A 3 -7.35 -13.22 -15.27
N THR A 4 -6.46 -13.69 -14.41
CA THR A 4 -6.13 -12.98 -13.17
C THR A 4 -5.49 -11.65 -13.56
N ILE A 5 -6.23 -10.54 -13.48
CA ILE A 5 -5.69 -9.21 -13.81
C ILE A 5 -4.51 -8.93 -12.89
N LYS A 6 -3.33 -8.77 -13.49
CA LYS A 6 -2.08 -8.45 -12.79
C LYS A 6 -1.84 -6.95 -12.86
N LEU A 7 -1.32 -6.39 -11.76
CA LEU A 7 -0.78 -5.03 -11.74
C LEU A 7 0.31 -4.89 -12.81
N THR A 8 0.29 -3.77 -13.52
CA THR A 8 1.32 -3.37 -14.50
C THR A 8 2.20 -2.25 -13.94
N GLN A 9 3.29 -1.90 -14.64
CA GLN A 9 4.11 -0.75 -14.28
C GLN A 9 3.32 0.58 -14.40
N ASP A 10 2.46 0.70 -15.41
CA ASP A 10 1.62 1.89 -15.60
C ASP A 10 0.62 2.05 -14.45
N ASP A 11 0.05 0.95 -13.96
CA ASP A 11 -0.81 0.97 -12.78
C ASP A 11 -0.07 1.50 -11.55
N ILE A 12 1.16 1.03 -11.34
CA ILE A 12 2.02 1.51 -10.25
C ILE A 12 2.29 3.01 -10.37
N GLN A 13 2.57 3.53 -11.56
CA GLN A 13 2.77 4.97 -11.76
C GLN A 13 1.49 5.76 -11.51
N ASN A 14 0.33 5.25 -11.93
CA ASN A 14 -0.96 5.89 -11.69
C ASN A 14 -1.32 5.92 -10.19
N ILE A 15 -1.01 4.85 -9.45
CA ILE A 15 -1.28 4.73 -8.01
C ILE A 15 -0.29 5.58 -7.19
N LYS A 16 0.89 5.89 -7.72
CA LYS A 16 1.91 6.66 -7.03
C LYS A 16 1.46 8.09 -6.75
N ALA A 17 1.75 8.54 -5.54
CA ALA A 17 1.69 9.94 -5.10
C ALA A 17 2.99 10.30 -4.38
N ASP A 18 3.19 11.59 -4.14
CA ASP A 18 4.21 12.03 -3.18
C ASP A 18 3.80 11.69 -1.74
N ILE A 19 4.78 11.73 -0.83
CA ILE A 19 4.60 11.32 0.56
C ILE A 19 3.58 12.20 1.30
N ASP A 20 3.52 13.49 1.00
CA ASP A 20 2.65 14.43 1.71
C ASP A 20 1.19 14.24 1.29
N GLU A 21 0.93 14.10 -0.01
CA GLU A 21 -0.39 13.78 -0.56
C GLU A 21 -0.89 12.43 -0.03
N ALA A 22 -0.09 11.38 -0.18
CA ALA A 22 -0.44 10.04 0.31
C ALA A 22 -0.73 10.07 1.83
N THR A 23 0.16 10.67 2.62
CA THR A 23 0.00 10.75 4.08
C THR A 23 -1.26 11.54 4.48
N LYS A 24 -1.58 12.62 3.76
CA LYS A 24 -2.79 13.42 4.00
C LYS A 24 -4.06 12.59 3.80
N LEU A 25 -4.15 11.87 2.68
CA LEU A 25 -5.29 11.01 2.38
C LEU A 25 -5.41 9.86 3.39
N ILE A 26 -4.29 9.22 3.73
CA ILE A 26 -4.26 8.14 4.72
C ILE A 26 -4.77 8.63 6.08
N LYS A 27 -4.33 9.80 6.55
CA LYS A 27 -4.84 10.40 7.80
C LYS A 27 -6.33 10.68 7.73
N HIS A 28 -6.80 11.23 6.61
CA HIS A 28 -8.21 11.56 6.43
C HIS A 28 -9.12 10.34 6.45
N TYR A 29 -8.78 9.27 5.71
CA TYR A 29 -9.67 8.11 5.56
C TYR A 29 -9.48 7.04 6.64
N ALA A 30 -8.26 6.82 7.15
CA ALA A 30 -8.02 5.71 8.07
C ALA A 30 -8.79 5.84 9.39
N ILE A 31 -9.02 7.06 9.87
CA ILE A 31 -9.78 7.31 11.10
C ILE A 31 -11.27 6.96 10.97
N GLN A 32 -11.78 6.91 9.74
CA GLN A 32 -13.19 6.63 9.45
C GLN A 32 -13.49 5.12 9.46
N TYR A 33 -12.47 4.25 9.52
CA TYR A 33 -12.65 2.80 9.52
C TYR A 33 -13.16 2.28 10.88
N LYS A 34 -14.37 1.70 10.90
CA LYS A 34 -15.06 1.24 12.12
C LYS A 34 -14.80 -0.23 12.50
N GLY A 35 -13.74 -0.84 11.99
CA GLY A 35 -13.41 -2.22 12.35
C GLY A 35 -14.44 -3.24 11.82
N GLN A 36 -15.09 -3.97 12.73
CA GLN A 36 -15.95 -5.11 12.40
C GLN A 36 -17.14 -4.72 11.51
N GLU A 37 -17.80 -3.58 11.78
CA GLU A 37 -18.95 -3.09 10.99
C GLU A 37 -18.60 -2.96 9.49
N HIS A 38 -17.47 -2.30 9.21
CA HIS A 38 -16.99 -2.12 7.84
C HIS A 38 -16.44 -3.40 7.23
N TYR A 39 -15.82 -4.27 8.04
CA TYR A 39 -15.36 -5.58 7.59
C TYR A 39 -16.51 -6.45 7.12
N ASP A 40 -17.59 -6.53 7.90
CA ASP A 40 -18.78 -7.33 7.58
C ASP A 40 -19.48 -6.80 6.34
N HIS A 41 -19.52 -5.47 6.17
CA HIS A 41 -20.08 -4.85 4.97
C HIS A 41 -19.30 -5.19 3.69
N LEU A 42 -17.96 -5.22 3.75
CA LEU A 42 -17.13 -5.60 2.61
C LEU A 42 -17.15 -7.11 2.35
N GLY A 43 -17.27 -7.90 3.41
CA GLY A 43 -17.15 -9.36 3.35
C GLY A 43 -15.69 -9.83 3.24
N ALA A 44 -15.45 -11.05 3.75
CA ALA A 44 -14.11 -11.62 3.88
C ALA A 44 -13.34 -11.71 2.54
N SER A 45 -14.01 -12.07 1.45
CA SER A 45 -13.38 -12.23 0.14
C SER A 45 -12.88 -10.90 -0.43
N CYS A 46 -13.67 -9.82 -0.31
CA CYS A 46 -13.26 -8.49 -0.76
C CYS A 46 -12.09 -7.98 0.09
N VAL A 47 -12.18 -8.13 1.41
CA VAL A 47 -11.13 -7.72 2.35
C VAL A 47 -9.80 -8.44 2.07
N MET A 48 -9.84 -9.76 1.85
CA MET A 48 -8.66 -10.54 1.51
C MET A 48 -8.05 -10.08 0.19
N SER A 49 -8.89 -9.85 -0.82
CA SER A 49 -8.45 -9.34 -2.12
C SER A 49 -7.83 -7.94 -2.02
N ALA A 50 -8.41 -7.04 -1.22
CA ALA A 50 -7.90 -5.69 -0.98
C ALA A 50 -6.55 -5.73 -0.27
N THR A 51 -6.43 -6.54 0.79
CA THR A 51 -5.17 -6.80 1.51
C THR A 51 -4.07 -7.24 0.56
N ASN A 52 -4.35 -8.28 -0.23
CA ASN A 52 -3.41 -8.83 -1.20
C ASN A 52 -3.01 -7.80 -2.25
N THR A 53 -3.90 -6.89 -2.63
CA THR A 53 -3.59 -5.83 -3.60
C THR A 53 -2.54 -4.86 -3.05
N VAL A 54 -2.69 -4.41 -1.80
CA VAL A 54 -1.69 -3.53 -1.16
C VAL A 54 -0.34 -4.24 -1.05
N ASP A 55 -0.35 -5.49 -0.59
CA ASP A 55 0.88 -6.27 -0.42
C ASP A 55 1.57 -6.55 -1.77
N THR A 56 0.78 -6.74 -2.83
CA THR A 56 1.26 -6.89 -4.20
C THR A 56 1.87 -5.59 -4.73
N VAL A 57 1.24 -4.43 -4.51
CA VAL A 57 1.80 -3.12 -4.90
C VAL A 57 3.17 -2.89 -4.24
N ILE A 58 3.26 -3.09 -2.91
CA ILE A 58 4.50 -2.92 -2.15
C ILE A 58 5.56 -3.95 -2.59
N GLY A 59 5.14 -5.19 -2.87
CA GLY A 59 6.02 -6.30 -3.21
C GLY A 59 6.24 -6.53 -4.71
N SER A 60 5.83 -5.60 -5.58
CA SER A 60 5.74 -5.84 -7.04
C SER A 60 7.08 -5.96 -7.76
N ALA A 61 8.19 -5.62 -7.10
CA ALA A 61 9.55 -5.62 -7.65
C ALA A 61 9.96 -6.94 -8.32
N GLN A 62 9.46 -8.09 -7.87
CA GLN A 62 9.85 -9.39 -8.43
C GLN A 62 9.33 -9.59 -9.86
N TYR A 63 8.14 -9.08 -10.19
CA TYR A 63 7.50 -9.34 -11.49
C TYR A 63 7.28 -8.07 -12.33
N LEU A 64 7.51 -6.88 -11.76
CA LEU A 64 7.49 -5.59 -12.48
C LEU A 64 8.89 -5.03 -12.73
N ASP A 65 9.87 -5.89 -12.95
CA ASP A 65 11.25 -5.50 -13.29
C ASP A 65 11.84 -4.48 -12.30
N GLY A 66 11.70 -4.78 -11.00
CA GLY A 66 12.23 -3.93 -9.93
C GLY A 66 11.37 -2.71 -9.58
N ALA A 67 10.26 -2.45 -10.30
CA ALA A 67 9.32 -1.40 -9.91
C ALA A 67 8.52 -1.81 -8.66
N PHE A 68 8.41 -0.88 -7.70
CA PHE A 68 7.59 -1.02 -6.49
C PHE A 68 7.20 0.38 -5.97
N LEU A 69 6.26 0.42 -5.03
CA LEU A 69 5.97 1.62 -4.24
C LEU A 69 6.30 1.40 -2.78
N MET A 70 6.82 2.43 -2.13
CA MET A 70 6.83 2.47 -0.68
C MET A 70 5.38 2.65 -0.18
N PRO A 71 5.00 2.08 0.98
CA PRO A 71 3.64 2.22 1.52
C PRO A 71 3.16 3.68 1.67
N ASP A 72 4.08 4.60 1.92
CA ASP A 72 3.83 6.03 2.08
C ASP A 72 3.79 6.81 0.76
N GLU A 73 3.85 6.13 -0.39
CA GLU A 73 3.72 6.70 -1.73
C GLU A 73 2.42 6.25 -2.42
N ILE A 74 1.56 5.51 -1.72
CA ILE A 74 0.33 4.96 -2.28
C ILE A 74 -0.80 5.99 -2.18
N HIS A 75 -1.31 6.44 -3.33
CA HIS A 75 -2.54 7.23 -3.40
C HIS A 75 -3.75 6.30 -3.21
N VAL A 76 -4.36 6.35 -2.02
CA VAL A 76 -5.41 5.40 -1.64
C VAL A 76 -6.63 5.42 -2.57
N GLU A 77 -7.08 6.59 -3.03
CA GLU A 77 -8.26 6.64 -3.91
C GLU A 77 -7.99 6.05 -5.29
N ARG A 78 -6.83 6.36 -5.91
CA ARG A 78 -6.43 5.79 -7.20
C ARG A 78 -6.24 4.27 -7.10
N LEU A 79 -5.75 3.77 -5.96
CA LEU A 79 -5.68 2.34 -5.69
C LEU A 79 -7.09 1.71 -5.62
N VAL A 80 -8.04 2.38 -4.97
CA VAL A 80 -9.44 1.92 -4.88
C VAL A 80 -10.09 1.91 -6.27
N ASP A 81 -9.89 2.95 -7.06
CA ASP A 81 -10.41 3.03 -8.42
C ASP A 81 -9.83 1.93 -9.31
N TRP A 82 -8.52 1.67 -9.19
CA TRP A 82 -7.89 0.52 -9.84
C TRP A 82 -8.51 -0.80 -9.38
N PHE A 83 -8.72 -0.97 -8.06
CA PHE A 83 -9.28 -2.21 -7.52
C PHE A 83 -10.70 -2.47 -8.04
N ILE A 84 -11.58 -1.47 -8.00
CA ILE A 84 -12.97 -1.59 -8.46
C ILE A 84 -13.02 -1.85 -9.97
N LYS A 85 -12.18 -1.16 -10.75
CA LYS A 85 -12.13 -1.34 -12.21
C LYS A 85 -11.70 -2.75 -12.61
N ASN A 86 -10.80 -3.36 -11.84
CA ASN A 86 -10.13 -4.60 -12.22
C ASN A 86 -10.61 -5.83 -11.43
N LYS A 87 -11.50 -5.66 -10.44
CA LYS A 87 -11.99 -6.78 -9.63
C LYS A 87 -13.50 -6.70 -9.44
N GLU A 88 -14.16 -7.82 -9.64
CA GLU A 88 -15.61 -7.95 -9.52
C GLU A 88 -16.00 -8.20 -8.06
N PHE A 89 -16.16 -7.12 -7.29
CA PHE A 89 -16.74 -7.17 -5.95
C PHE A 89 -17.86 -6.13 -5.83
N GLU A 90 -19.03 -6.55 -5.36
CA GLU A 90 -20.04 -5.62 -4.87
C GLU A 90 -19.56 -5.08 -3.52
N CYS A 91 -19.11 -3.83 -3.50
CA CYS A 91 -18.64 -3.19 -2.28
C CYS A 91 -18.85 -1.69 -2.33
N ASP A 92 -19.11 -1.09 -1.16
CA ASP A 92 -19.18 0.35 -1.03
C ASP A 92 -17.78 0.96 -1.18
N ARG A 93 -17.61 1.87 -2.15
CA ARG A 93 -16.32 2.51 -2.46
C ARG A 93 -15.75 3.27 -1.26
N ALA A 94 -16.59 3.92 -0.45
CA ALA A 94 -16.13 4.69 0.70
C ALA A 94 -15.61 3.74 1.80
N ILE A 95 -16.37 2.69 2.13
CA ILE A 95 -15.96 1.68 3.10
C ILE A 95 -14.67 0.99 2.67
N LEU A 96 -14.55 0.66 1.37
CA LEU A 96 -13.33 0.11 0.79
C LEU A 96 -12.15 1.08 0.92
N THR A 97 -12.37 2.37 0.66
CA THR A 97 -11.35 3.42 0.82
C THR A 97 -10.87 3.51 2.28
N PHE A 98 -11.80 3.49 3.24
CA PHE A 98 -11.46 3.50 4.67
C PHE A 98 -10.63 2.27 5.06
N TYR A 99 -11.02 1.10 4.55
CA TYR A 99 -10.29 -0.15 4.77
C TYR A 99 -8.86 -0.06 4.22
N PHE A 100 -8.70 0.31 2.94
CA PHE A 100 -7.39 0.46 2.31
C PHE A 100 -6.53 1.47 3.07
N ALA A 101 -7.08 2.64 3.40
CA ALA A 101 -6.35 3.67 4.13
C ALA A 101 -5.86 3.17 5.50
N ASN A 102 -6.74 2.46 6.23
CA ASN A 102 -6.37 1.88 7.52
C ASN A 102 -5.29 0.79 7.38
N TYR A 103 -5.37 -0.08 6.37
CA TYR A 103 -4.36 -1.11 6.15
C TYR A 103 -3.01 -0.51 5.72
N ILE A 104 -3.02 0.44 4.78
CA ILE A 104 -1.81 1.15 4.32
C ILE A 104 -1.17 1.92 5.50
N LYS A 105 -1.96 2.60 6.34
CA LYS A 105 -1.45 3.24 7.58
C LYS A 105 -0.65 2.26 8.45
N ARG A 106 -1.13 1.02 8.61
CA ARG A 106 -0.40 -0.02 9.37
C ARG A 106 0.93 -0.35 8.70
N LYS A 107 0.99 -0.44 7.37
CA LYS A 107 2.22 -0.68 6.59
C LYS A 107 3.20 0.49 6.70
N ILE A 108 2.73 1.73 6.57
CA ILE A 108 3.56 2.94 6.78
C ILE A 108 4.15 2.93 8.20
N ASN A 109 3.33 2.68 9.22
CA ASN A 109 3.80 2.65 10.60
C ASN A 109 4.79 1.52 10.86
N ALA A 110 4.63 0.35 10.24
CA ALA A 110 5.59 -0.73 10.32
C ALA A 110 6.93 -0.31 9.67
N LEU A 111 6.88 0.24 8.46
CA LEU A 111 8.05 0.78 7.75
C LEU A 111 8.79 1.81 8.59
N TYR A 112 8.09 2.82 9.12
CA TYR A 112 8.71 3.90 9.89
C TYR A 112 9.31 3.41 11.21
N ARG A 113 8.68 2.43 11.88
CA ARG A 113 9.29 1.79 13.06
C ARG A 113 10.59 1.07 12.69
N SER A 114 10.60 0.36 11.57
CA SER A 114 11.77 -0.31 11.02
C SER A 114 12.91 0.68 10.74
N ILE A 115 12.61 1.76 10.03
CA ILE A 115 13.56 2.83 9.68
C ILE A 115 14.15 3.46 10.94
N ASN A 116 13.33 3.75 11.94
CA ASN A 116 13.77 4.38 13.19
C ASN A 116 14.64 3.45 14.05
N LYS A 117 14.59 2.14 13.83
CA LYS A 117 15.44 1.15 14.49
C LYS A 117 16.68 0.73 13.68
N ASP A 118 16.90 1.31 12.50
CA ASP A 118 17.89 0.84 11.52
C ASP A 118 17.70 -0.61 11.04
N GLU A 119 16.50 -1.15 11.23
CA GLU A 119 16.10 -2.47 10.78
C GLU A 119 15.43 -2.31 9.42
N PHE A 120 16.17 -2.21 8.31
CA PHE A 120 15.57 -2.07 6.96
C PHE A 120 14.98 -3.39 6.43
N ALA A 121 14.08 -3.99 7.21
CA ALA A 121 13.33 -5.19 6.86
C ALA A 121 12.43 -4.92 5.64
N THR A 122 12.42 -5.86 4.70
CA THR A 122 11.64 -5.76 3.46
C THR A 122 11.13 -7.15 3.06
N THR A 123 10.29 -7.22 2.03
CA THR A 123 9.73 -8.50 1.56
C THR A 123 10.77 -9.34 0.82
N LEU A 124 10.57 -10.67 0.78
CA LEU A 124 11.40 -11.57 -0.03
C LEU A 124 11.38 -11.18 -1.51
N THR A 125 10.29 -10.59 -2.00
CA THR A 125 10.13 -10.15 -3.38
C THR A 125 11.06 -8.98 -3.73
N ILE A 126 11.20 -8.00 -2.83
CA ILE A 126 12.17 -6.90 -3.00
C ILE A 126 13.60 -7.42 -2.85
N MET A 127 13.85 -8.34 -1.90
CA MET A 127 15.18 -8.95 -1.71
C MET A 127 15.64 -9.77 -2.93
N GLY A 128 14.71 -10.39 -3.65
CA GLY A 128 14.98 -11.17 -4.85
C GLY A 128 15.45 -10.34 -6.06
N ASN A 129 15.21 -9.03 -6.06
CA ASN A 129 15.69 -8.10 -7.09
C ASN A 129 16.78 -7.18 -6.51
N LYS A 130 18.02 -7.28 -7.03
CA LYS A 130 19.18 -6.54 -6.49
C LYS A 130 19.03 -5.03 -6.61
N GLU A 131 18.41 -4.54 -7.69
CA GLU A 131 18.23 -3.11 -7.93
C GLU A 131 17.13 -2.54 -7.04
N ALA A 132 15.99 -3.23 -6.95
CA ALA A 132 14.90 -2.86 -6.05
C ALA A 132 15.36 -2.87 -4.59
N SER A 133 16.16 -3.85 -4.17
CA SER A 133 16.72 -3.90 -2.81
C SER A 133 17.64 -2.72 -2.50
N LYS A 134 18.47 -2.29 -3.47
CA LYS A 134 19.32 -1.11 -3.33
C LYS A 134 18.49 0.17 -3.22
N GLU A 135 17.50 0.33 -4.10
CA GLU A 135 16.62 1.50 -4.10
C GLU A 135 15.78 1.56 -2.81
N PHE A 136 15.20 0.44 -2.36
CA PHE A 136 14.47 0.37 -1.10
C PHE A 136 15.30 0.84 0.10
N LYS A 137 16.57 0.39 0.18
CA LYS A 137 17.48 0.82 1.26
C LYS A 137 17.82 2.30 1.16
N LYS A 138 17.99 2.84 -0.05
CA LYS A 138 18.21 4.27 -0.28
C LYS A 138 17.01 5.09 0.19
N GLN A 139 15.81 4.71 -0.24
CA GLN A 139 14.53 5.33 0.15
C GLN A 139 14.30 5.29 1.68
N CYS A 140 14.65 4.18 2.33
CA CYS A 140 14.62 4.07 3.80
C CYS A 140 15.58 5.06 4.49
N ARG A 141 16.81 5.21 3.97
CA ARG A 141 17.80 6.14 4.52
C ARG A 141 17.39 7.59 4.34
N GLU A 142 16.77 7.93 3.21
CA GLU A 142 16.25 9.27 2.95
C GLU A 142 15.14 9.62 3.95
N ARG A 143 14.17 8.73 4.14
CA ARG A 143 13.12 8.87 5.15
C ARG A 143 13.68 8.97 6.58
N LYS A 144 14.74 8.23 6.89
CA LYS A 144 15.44 8.38 8.19
C LYS A 144 15.98 9.79 8.37
N LYS A 145 16.65 10.36 7.35
CA LYS A 145 17.16 11.74 7.38
C LYS A 145 16.05 12.77 7.52
N GLN A 146 14.89 12.51 6.93
CA GLN A 146 13.69 13.35 7.05
C GLN A 146 13.02 13.25 8.44
N GLY A 147 13.43 12.29 9.28
CA GLY A 147 12.88 12.14 10.63
C GLY A 147 11.43 11.68 10.64
N VAL A 148 11.07 10.72 9.77
CA VAL A 148 9.69 10.20 9.65
C VAL A 148 9.11 9.76 10.99
N LYS A 149 7.85 10.13 11.22
CA LYS A 149 7.11 9.84 12.45
C LYS A 149 5.92 8.95 12.13
N ILE A 150 5.63 8.03 13.06
CA ILE A 150 4.42 7.21 12.97
C ILE A 150 3.17 8.08 12.84
N ILE A 151 2.25 7.66 11.97
CA ILE A 151 0.95 8.29 11.79
C ILE A 151 0.06 7.82 12.94
N ARG A 152 -0.26 8.74 13.86
CA ARG A 152 -1.22 8.53 14.95
C ARG A 152 -2.66 8.72 14.44
N GLN A 153 -3.64 8.27 15.23
CA GLN A 153 -5.04 8.61 14.97
C GLN A 153 -5.23 10.12 15.09
#